data_AF-A0A9J5WKT6-F1
#
_entry.id   AF-A0A9J5WKT6-F1
#
_cell.length_a   1.000
_cell.length_b   1.000
_cell.length_c   1.000
_cell.angle_alpha   90.00
_cell.angle_beta   90.00
_cell.angle_gamma   90.00
#
_symmetry.space_group_name_H-M   'P 1'
#
loop_
_entity.id
_entity.type
_entity.pdbx_description
1 polymer ?
#
loop_
_entity_poly.entity_id
_entity_poly.type
_entity_poly.pdbx_seq_one_letter_code
_entity_poly.pdbx_strand_id
1 'polypeptide(L)'
;MIRGKPSAEYRQMPRYIYMLNIVYPNSYIRMQKTEEDEFMYVFVALRPLIRGFDYCRPIVVVDGAHLGGAYKGTFVSASTLDEAEYLWKLQKEQKHPK
;
A
#
# COMPACT_ATOMS: atom_id res chain seq x y z
N MET A 1 -13.62 12.55 19.35
CA MET A 1 -12.41 11.88 19.87
C MET A 1 -12.79 10.43 20.18
N ILE A 2 -12.42 9.48 19.33
CA ILE A 2 -12.73 8.06 19.56
C ILE A 2 -11.84 7.60 20.73
N ARG A 3 -12.46 7.26 21.87
CA ARG A 3 -11.77 6.74 23.06
C ARG A 3 -11.57 5.24 22.88
N GLY A 4 -10.40 4.85 22.38
CA GLY A 4 -9.93 3.46 22.33
C GLY A 4 -8.41 3.41 22.55
N LYS A 5 -7.89 2.28 23.03
CA LYS A 5 -6.44 2.06 23.03
C LYS A 5 -5.95 2.01 21.59
N PRO A 6 -4.85 2.72 21.25
CA PRO A 6 -3.91 2.45 20.18
C PRO A 6 -4.32 1.26 19.32
N SER A 7 -3.69 0.16 19.75
CA SER A 7 -3.69 -1.21 19.26
C SER A 7 -5.05 -1.84 18.93
N ALA A 8 -6.17 -1.32 19.45
CA ALA A 8 -7.49 -1.88 19.16
C ALA A 8 -7.96 -1.60 17.71
N GLU A 9 -7.51 -0.51 17.09
CA GLU A 9 -7.97 -0.12 15.75
C GLU A 9 -7.43 -1.03 14.63
N TYR A 10 -6.27 -1.67 14.83
CA TYR A 10 -5.72 -2.66 13.88
C TYR A 10 -6.21 -4.09 14.11
N ARG A 11 -7.18 -4.32 15.01
CA ARG A 11 -7.75 -5.68 15.24
C ARG A 11 -8.34 -6.32 13.99
N GLN A 12 -8.75 -5.52 13.01
CA GLN A 12 -9.30 -6.03 11.73
C GLN A 12 -8.22 -6.30 10.68
N MET A 13 -6.96 -5.89 10.89
CA MET A 13 -5.87 -6.10 9.93
C MET A 13 -5.68 -7.56 9.49
N PRO A 14 -5.75 -8.57 10.39
CA PRO A 14 -5.65 -9.97 9.97
C PRO A 14 -6.68 -10.35 8.90
N ARG A 15 -7.90 -9.79 8.98
CA ARG A 15 -8.96 -10.06 8.01
C ARG A 15 -8.65 -9.42 6.65
N TYR A 16 -8.12 -8.20 6.63
CA TYR A 16 -7.68 -7.57 5.38
C TYR A 16 -6.52 -8.31 4.73
N ILE A 17 -5.53 -8.73 5.51
CA ILE A 17 -4.39 -9.53 5.03
C ILE A 17 -4.88 -10.86 4.46
N TYR A 18 -5.83 -11.52 5.13
CA TYR A 18 -6.44 -12.74 4.62
C TYR A 18 -7.09 -12.53 3.25
N MET A 19 -7.89 -11.47 3.09
CA MET A 19 -8.49 -11.14 1.78
C MET A 19 -7.43 -10.81 0.73
N LEU A 20 -6.38 -10.06 1.07
CA LEU A 20 -5.30 -9.75 0.13
C LEU A 20 -4.57 -11.00 -0.35
N ASN A 21 -4.35 -11.98 0.52
CA ASN A 21 -3.72 -13.25 0.14
C ASN A 21 -4.60 -14.07 -0.81
N ILE A 22 -5.93 -13.99 -0.67
CA ILE A 22 -6.88 -14.64 -1.59
C ILE A 22 -6.88 -13.93 -2.95
N VAL A 23 -6.98 -12.60 -2.96
CA VAL A 23 -7.10 -11.81 -4.19
C VAL A 23 -5.79 -11.81 -4.99
N TYR A 24 -4.65 -11.76 -4.30
CA TYR A 24 -3.33 -11.69 -4.91
C TYR A 24 -2.46 -12.89 -4.49
N PRO A 25 -2.75 -14.09 -5.00
CA PRO A 25 -1.97 -15.27 -4.68
C PRO A 25 -0.50 -15.08 -5.08
N ASN A 26 0.41 -15.65 -4.29
CA ASN A 26 1.87 -15.51 -4.44
C ASN A 26 2.42 -14.11 -4.18
N SER A 27 1.64 -13.21 -3.58
CA SER A 27 2.15 -11.97 -3.00
C SER A 27 2.90 -12.23 -1.71
N TYR A 28 3.84 -11.36 -1.36
CA TYR A 28 4.53 -11.41 -0.07
C TYR A 28 3.91 -10.38 0.87
N ILE A 29 3.12 -10.87 1.83
CA ILE A 29 2.43 -10.03 2.82
C ILE A 29 2.80 -10.53 4.21
N ARG A 30 3.39 -9.67 5.03
CA ARG A 30 3.83 -10.04 6.39
C ARG A 30 3.42 -8.97 7.39
N MET A 31 2.74 -9.39 8.45
CA MET A 31 2.45 -8.54 9.60
C MET A 31 3.40 -8.89 10.74
N GLN A 32 3.97 -7.88 11.38
CA GLN A 32 4.70 -8.04 12.64
C GLN A 32 3.90 -7.40 13.78
N LYS A 33 3.92 -8.09 14.92
CA LYS A 33 3.36 -7.64 16.18
C LYS A 33 4.42 -7.70 17.29
N THR A 34 4.15 -7.02 18.41
CA THR A 34 4.91 -7.16 19.66
C THR A 34 4.60 -8.49 20.35
N GLU A 35 5.31 -8.79 21.43
CA GLU A 35 5.02 -9.96 22.28
C GLU A 35 3.64 -9.87 22.94
N GLU A 36 3.15 -8.65 23.17
CA GLU A 36 1.81 -8.35 23.71
C GLU A 36 0.70 -8.32 22.64
N ASP A 37 0.96 -8.86 21.43
CA ASP A 37 0.04 -8.88 20.29
C ASP A 37 -0.34 -7.49 19.74
N GLU A 38 0.47 -6.47 20.01
CA GLU A 38 0.23 -5.12 19.48
C GLU A 38 0.80 -4.97 18.06
N PHE A 39 0.06 -4.29 17.19
CA PHE A 39 0.50 -4.04 15.82
C PHE A 39 1.80 -3.21 15.79
N MET A 40 2.79 -3.66 15.01
CA MET A 40 3.99 -2.87 14.71
C MET A 40 3.96 -2.36 13.27
N TYR A 41 3.92 -3.27 12.30
CA TYR A 41 3.89 -2.91 10.89
C TYR A 41 3.33 -4.05 10.02
N VAL A 42 2.95 -3.70 8.79
CA VAL A 42 2.64 -4.65 7.72
C VAL A 42 3.50 -4.32 6.50
N PHE A 43 4.17 -5.33 5.98
CA PHE A 43 4.86 -5.27 4.70
C PHE A 43 3.99 -5.92 3.63
N VAL A 44 3.80 -5.23 2.49
CA VAL A 44 3.00 -5.71 1.37
C VAL A 44 3.81 -5.56 0.08
N ALA A 45 4.09 -6.69 -0.58
CA ALA A 45 4.61 -6.73 -1.94
C ALA A 45 3.71 -7.64 -2.78
N LEU A 46 2.83 -7.02 -3.58
CA LEU A 46 1.86 -7.75 -4.39
C LEU A 46 2.54 -8.40 -5.59
N ARG A 47 2.14 -9.63 -5.94
CA ARG A 47 2.72 -10.38 -7.06
C ARG A 47 2.71 -9.61 -8.39
N PRO A 48 1.64 -8.88 -8.76
CA PRO A 48 1.64 -8.05 -9.97
C PRO A 48 2.68 -6.93 -9.90
N LEU A 49 2.87 -6.29 -8.74
CA LEU A 49 3.85 -5.21 -8.56
C LEU A 49 5.28 -5.76 -8.61
N ILE A 50 5.54 -6.90 -7.98
CA ILE A 50 6.84 -7.58 -8.06
C ILE A 50 7.21 -7.89 -9.51
N ARG A 51 6.26 -8.42 -10.30
CA ARG A 51 6.49 -8.69 -11.73
C ARG A 51 6.62 -7.42 -12.57
N GLY A 52 5.87 -6.37 -12.24
CA GLY A 52 5.98 -5.07 -12.91
C GLY A 52 7.36 -4.45 -12.74
N PHE A 53 8.02 -4.73 -11.61
CA PHE A 53 9.35 -4.21 -11.29
C PHE A 53 10.43 -4.63 -12.29
N ASP A 54 10.30 -5.82 -12.90
CA ASP A 54 11.22 -6.29 -13.95
C ASP A 54 11.21 -5.39 -15.20
N TYR A 55 10.16 -4.57 -15.35
CA TYR A 55 9.97 -3.65 -16.47
C TYR A 55 10.16 -2.18 -16.09
N CYS A 56 10.41 -1.88 -14.82
CA CYS A 56 10.67 -0.52 -14.34
C CYS A 56 12.16 -0.19 -14.40
N ARG A 57 12.50 1.10 -14.47
CA ARG A 57 13.89 1.52 -14.27
C ARG A 57 14.32 1.17 -12.85
N PRO A 58 15.61 0.87 -12.60
CA PRO A 58 16.14 0.58 -11.26
C PRO A 58 16.24 1.85 -10.39
N ILE A 59 15.22 2.71 -10.43
CA ILE A 59 15.08 3.91 -9.64
C ILE A 59 13.89 3.69 -8.71
N VAL A 60 14.17 3.60 -7.42
CA VAL A 60 13.16 3.46 -6.37
C VAL A 60 13.08 4.77 -5.60
N VAL A 61 11.93 5.43 -5.67
CA VAL A 61 11.61 6.59 -4.85
C VAL A 61 10.87 6.09 -3.63
N VAL A 62 11.41 6.39 -2.45
CA VAL A 62 10.79 6.05 -1.16
C VAL A 62 10.23 7.33 -0.56
N ASP A 63 8.91 7.36 -0.34
CA ASP A 63 8.22 8.44 0.36
C ASP A 63 7.68 7.96 1.71
N GLY A 64 7.72 8.84 2.70
CA GLY A 64 7.31 8.57 4.08
C GLY A 64 6.26 9.58 4.54
N ALA A 65 5.03 9.13 4.76
CA ALA A 65 3.95 9.94 5.30
C ALA A 65 3.69 9.59 6.76
N HIS A 66 3.59 10.60 7.63
CA HIS A 66 3.15 10.37 9.01
C HIS A 66 1.66 10.01 9.04
N LEU A 67 1.32 8.91 9.72
CA LEU A 67 -0.06 8.56 9.98
C LEU A 67 -0.64 9.54 11.01
N GLY A 68 -1.80 10.08 10.71
CA GLY A 68 -2.55 10.91 11.66
C GLY A 68 -3.33 10.08 12.66
N GLY A 69 -3.86 10.74 13.70
CA GLY A 69 -4.73 10.11 14.69
C GLY A 69 -3.98 9.50 15.88
N ALA A 70 -4.55 8.47 16.50
CA ALA A 70 -4.02 7.88 17.73
C ALA A 70 -2.70 7.10 17.52
N TYR A 71 -2.35 6.82 16.27
CA TYR A 71 -1.12 6.13 15.89
C TYR A 71 -0.09 7.10 15.34
N LYS A 72 1.06 7.17 16.01
CA LYS A 72 2.24 7.92 15.55
C LYS A 72 3.12 7.09 14.60
N GLY A 73 2.48 6.36 13.67
CA GLY A 73 3.19 5.52 12.71
C GLY A 73 3.66 6.30 11.48
N THR A 74 4.51 5.67 10.68
CA THR A 74 4.94 6.19 9.37
C THR A 74 4.52 5.19 8.30
N PHE A 75 3.74 5.66 7.32
CA PHE A 75 3.48 4.90 6.10
C PHE A 75 4.64 5.16 5.14
N VAL A 76 5.35 4.09 4.79
CA VAL A 76 6.45 4.15 3.82
C VAL A 76 5.97 3.49 2.53
N SER A 77 6.07 4.21 1.42
CA SER A 77 5.76 3.70 0.09
C SER A 77 6.98 3.80 -0.81
N ALA A 78 7.15 2.80 -1.68
CA ALA A 78 8.21 2.77 -2.67
C ALA A 78 7.58 2.73 -4.06
N SER A 79 7.94 3.67 -4.92
CA SER A 79 7.44 3.81 -6.29
C SER A 79 8.60 3.88 -7.26
N THR A 80 8.43 3.31 -8.45
CA THR A 80 9.43 3.38 -9.53
C THR A 80 8.96 4.31 -10.63
N LEU A 81 9.91 5.03 -11.25
CA LEU A 81 9.63 5.78 -12.47
C LEU A 81 9.70 4.81 -13.66
N ASP A 82 8.60 4.67 -14.39
CA ASP A 82 8.61 4.07 -15.71
C ASP A 82 9.01 5.13 -16.76
N GLU A 83 9.28 4.71 -17.99
CA GLU A 83 9.54 5.61 -19.12
C GLU A 83 8.28 6.38 -19.58
N ALA A 84 7.14 6.15 -18.93
CA ALA A 84 5.89 6.83 -19.22
C ALA A 84 5.66 7.94 -18.20
N GLU A 85 6.32 9.07 -18.43
CA GLU A 85 5.90 10.40 -17.97
C GLU A 85 4.46 10.80 -18.40
N TYR A 86 3.67 9.86 -18.92
CA TYR A 86 2.27 10.05 -19.22
C TYR A 86 1.44 9.51 -18.07
N LEU A 87 1.44 10.30 -17.00
CA LEU A 87 0.20 10.73 -16.36
C LEU A 87 -0.97 10.45 -17.29
N TRP A 88 -1.82 9.53 -16.85
CA TRP A 88 -3.10 9.18 -17.44
C TRP A 88 -3.88 10.46 -17.81
N LYS A 89 -3.60 11.03 -18.98
CA LYS A 89 -4.38 12.09 -19.62
C LYS A 89 -5.68 11.43 -20.09
N LEU A 90 -6.52 11.02 -19.13
CA LEU A 90 -7.96 10.92 -19.35
C LEU A 90 -8.55 12.35 -19.33
N GLN A 91 -8.12 13.14 -20.30
CA GLN A 91 -9.06 13.99 -21.02
C GLN A 91 -9.11 13.42 -22.44
N LYS A 92 -9.81 12.29 -22.60
CA LYS A 92 -10.43 12.03 -23.90
C LYS A 92 -11.55 13.05 -24.05
N GLU A 93 -11.22 14.09 -24.81
CA GLU A 93 -12.14 15.00 -25.47
C GLU A 93 -13.25 14.16 -26.14
N GLN A 94 -14.42 14.07 -25.52
CA GLN A 94 -15.64 13.67 -26.22
C GLN A 94 -16.12 14.90 -27.00
N LYS A 95 -15.40 15.26 -28.06
CA LYS A 95 -16.04 15.85 -29.22
C LYS A 95 -16.54 14.70 -30.07
N HIS A 96 -17.86 14.54 -30.14
CA HIS A 96 -18.47 13.98 -31.32
C HIS A 96 -19.34 15.03 -32.01
N PRO A 97 -19.27 15.12 -33.35
CA PRO A 97 -19.95 16.12 -34.13
C PRO A 97 -21.40 15.70 -34.40
N LYS A 98 -22.32 16.66 -34.28
CA LYS A 98 -23.35 17.04 -35.26
C LYS A 98 -24.11 18.25 -34.73
#